data_AF-A0AAU6WU60-F1
#
_entry.id   AF-A0AAU6WU60-F1
#
_cell.length_a   1.000
_cell.length_b   1.000
_cell.length_c   1.000
_cell.angle_alpha   90.00
_cell.angle_beta   90.00
_cell.angle_gamma   90.00
#
_symmetry.space_group_name_H-M   'P 1'
#
loop_
_entity.id
_entity.type
_entity.pdbx_description
1 polymer ?
#
loop_
_entity_poly.entity_id
_entity_poly.type
_entity_poly.pdbx_seq_one_letter_code
_entity_poly.pdbx_strand_id
1 'polypeptide(L)'
;MERGDYVPVEKENWDSVEVFQKNRYTTTDEWLDKHNKPFRPGMHYNVGGNTKFYGAALFRLREEDFKEIKHYGGTSPAWPIQYSDLKEYYLQAEKLFMCMEKEDRILPNPSMKNRILILLCRMNRESRKWWTNCPATAGILLNCRSA
;
A
#
# COMPACT_ATOMS: atom_id res chain seq x y z
N MET A 1 -18.89 -3.84 11.64
CA MET A 1 -18.64 -5.07 12.40
C MET A 1 -17.64 -5.87 11.60
N GLU A 2 -16.47 -6.17 12.18
CA GLU A 2 -15.44 -6.95 11.48
C GLU A 2 -15.96 -8.35 11.18
N ARG A 3 -15.61 -8.89 10.00
CA ARG A 3 -15.96 -10.26 9.61
C ARG A 3 -14.78 -11.16 9.92
N GLY A 4 -14.96 -12.16 10.78
CA GLY A 4 -13.95 -13.16 11.13
C GLY A 4 -13.21 -12.93 12.46
N ASP A 5 -12.32 -13.86 12.79
CA ASP A 5 -11.58 -13.92 14.06
C ASP A 5 -10.20 -13.25 13.99
N TYR A 6 -9.46 -13.27 15.10
CA TYR A 6 -8.06 -12.86 15.12
C TYR A 6 -7.16 -13.83 14.35
N VAL A 7 -6.18 -13.30 13.63
CA VAL A 7 -5.13 -14.11 13.00
C VAL A 7 -4.31 -14.84 14.08
N PRO A 8 -4.08 -16.16 13.96
CA PRO A 8 -3.25 -16.90 14.91
C PRO A 8 -1.81 -16.39 14.89
N VAL A 9 -1.11 -16.44 16.02
CA VAL A 9 0.29 -16.00 16.12
C VAL A 9 1.19 -17.16 15.70
N GLU A 10 1.58 -17.18 14.42
CA GLU A 10 2.41 -18.24 13.82
C GLU A 10 3.64 -17.64 13.11
N LYS A 11 4.61 -18.49 12.74
CA LYS A 11 5.83 -18.04 12.03
C LYS A 11 5.50 -17.58 10.61
N GLU A 12 4.51 -18.23 10.00
CA GLU A 12 4.01 -18.04 8.65
C GLU A 12 3.44 -16.63 8.44
N ASN A 13 3.01 -15.93 9.51
CA ASN A 13 2.60 -14.52 9.45
C ASN A 13 3.69 -13.60 8.89
N TRP A 14 4.96 -14.00 9.05
CA TRP A 14 6.12 -13.22 8.66
C TRP A 14 6.72 -13.63 7.31
N ASP A 15 6.19 -14.70 6.70
CA ASP A 15 6.65 -15.20 5.40
C ASP A 15 5.77 -14.67 4.27
N SER A 16 6.37 -13.85 3.41
CA SER A 16 5.69 -13.28 2.24
C SER A 16 5.14 -14.34 1.27
N VAL A 17 5.77 -15.52 1.19
CA VAL A 17 5.31 -16.61 0.33
C VAL A 17 4.02 -17.20 0.88
N GLU A 18 3.95 -17.46 2.18
CA GLU A 18 2.74 -17.96 2.85
C GLU A 18 1.60 -16.95 2.77
N VAL A 19 1.89 -15.68 3.01
CA VAL A 19 0.88 -14.62 3.05
C VAL A 19 0.35 -14.29 1.66
N PHE A 20 1.22 -14.00 0.69
CA PHE A 20 0.82 -13.43 -0.61
C PHE A 20 0.79 -14.43 -1.77
N GLN A 21 1.62 -15.48 -1.76
CA GLN A 21 1.62 -16.47 -2.86
C GLN A 21 0.69 -17.64 -2.57
N LYS A 22 0.74 -18.16 -1.33
CA LYS A 22 -0.13 -19.25 -0.88
C LYS A 22 -1.48 -18.77 -0.36
N ASN A 23 -1.66 -17.46 -0.21
CA ASN A 23 -2.94 -16.85 0.18
C ASN A 23 -3.49 -17.46 1.49
N ARG A 24 -2.61 -17.81 2.44
CA ARG A 24 -2.96 -18.56 3.65
C ARG A 24 -4.02 -17.86 4.51
N TYR A 25 -3.99 -16.53 4.54
CA TYR A 25 -4.86 -15.71 5.40
C TYR A 25 -5.92 -14.92 4.63
N THR A 26 -6.09 -15.16 3.33
CA THR A 26 -7.16 -14.54 2.54
C THR A 26 -8.45 -15.33 2.69
N THR A 27 -9.58 -14.69 2.41
CA THR A 27 -10.88 -15.36 2.40
C THR A 27 -10.95 -16.49 1.36
N THR A 28 -11.76 -17.50 1.67
CA THR A 28 -12.10 -18.59 0.74
C THR A 28 -13.37 -18.29 -0.06
N ASP A 29 -14.06 -17.18 0.23
CA ASP A 29 -15.27 -16.77 -0.48
C ASP A 29 -14.98 -16.55 -1.97
N GLU A 30 -15.91 -16.97 -2.83
CA GLU A 30 -15.84 -16.72 -4.27
C GLU A 30 -16.79 -15.58 -4.64
N TRP A 31 -16.25 -14.59 -5.34
CA TRP A 31 -16.99 -13.46 -5.88
C TRP A 31 -17.15 -13.63 -7.38
N LEU A 32 -18.21 -13.05 -7.94
CA LEU A 32 -18.47 -13.10 -9.37
C LEU A 32 -17.98 -11.81 -10.02
N ASP A 33 -17.25 -11.94 -11.13
CA ASP A 33 -16.94 -10.80 -11.98
C ASP A 33 -18.17 -10.36 -12.81
N LYS A 34 -18.00 -9.32 -13.63
CA LYS A 34 -19.06 -8.82 -14.52
C LYS A 34 -19.58 -9.85 -15.55
N HIS A 35 -18.89 -10.96 -15.72
CA HIS A 35 -19.22 -12.06 -16.61
C HIS A 35 -19.68 -13.31 -15.84
N ASN A 36 -20.01 -13.19 -14.55
CA ASN A 36 -20.36 -14.30 -13.66
C ASN A 36 -19.27 -15.37 -13.51
N LYS A 37 -18.01 -15.02 -13.73
CA LYS A 37 -16.89 -15.92 -13.47
C LYS A 37 -16.50 -15.83 -11.99
N PRO A 38 -16.40 -16.97 -11.28
CA PRO A 38 -15.93 -16.98 -9.91
C PRO A 38 -14.45 -16.61 -9.83
N PHE A 39 -14.11 -15.75 -8.89
CA PHE A 39 -12.74 -15.42 -8.50
C PHE A 39 -12.65 -15.23 -6.99
N ARG A 40 -11.48 -15.50 -6.42
CA ARG A 40 -11.23 -15.24 -5.00
C ARG A 40 -10.69 -13.82 -4.84
N PRO A 41 -11.37 -12.93 -4.08
CA PRO A 41 -10.82 -11.62 -3.79
C PRO A 41 -9.66 -11.76 -2.81
N GLY A 42 -8.63 -10.93 -2.96
CA GLY A 42 -7.52 -10.79 -2.01
C GLY A 42 -7.93 -10.06 -0.73
N MET A 43 -9.04 -10.47 -0.12
CA MET A 43 -9.65 -9.85 1.05
C MET A 43 -9.29 -10.63 2.30
N HIS A 44 -9.04 -9.93 3.40
CA HIS A 44 -8.74 -10.51 4.71
C HIS A 44 -9.91 -10.28 5.66
N TYR A 45 -10.60 -11.36 6.03
CA TYR A 45 -11.69 -11.36 7.02
C TYR A 45 -11.13 -11.74 8.39
N ASN A 46 -10.43 -10.80 9.00
CA ASN A 46 -9.87 -10.93 10.33
C ASN A 46 -9.85 -9.56 11.02
N VAL A 47 -9.60 -9.54 12.33
CA VAL A 47 -9.48 -8.29 13.07
C VAL A 47 -8.29 -7.45 12.54
N GLY A 48 -8.60 -6.28 11.99
CA GLY A 48 -7.67 -5.39 11.27
C GLY A 48 -7.81 -5.45 9.74
N GLY A 49 -8.56 -6.41 9.22
CA GLY A 49 -8.89 -6.54 7.80
C GLY A 49 -7.67 -6.57 6.89
N ASN A 50 -7.77 -5.92 5.73
CA ASN A 50 -6.68 -5.87 4.76
C ASN A 50 -5.41 -5.17 5.27
N THR A 51 -5.54 -4.32 6.30
CA THR A 51 -4.38 -3.65 6.89
C THR A 51 -3.53 -4.59 7.74
N LYS A 52 -4.01 -5.81 8.05
CA LYS A 52 -3.24 -6.81 8.80
C LYS A 52 -2.00 -7.30 8.03
N PHE A 53 -2.12 -7.41 6.70
CA PHE A 53 -1.07 -7.92 5.81
C PHE A 53 -0.78 -6.93 4.68
N TYR A 54 -0.47 -5.68 5.04
CA TYR A 54 -0.10 -4.64 4.06
C TYR A 54 1.41 -4.42 3.99
N GLY A 55 1.91 -3.99 2.84
CA GLY A 55 3.34 -3.79 2.57
C GLY A 55 3.96 -2.56 3.24
N ALA A 56 3.23 -1.84 4.10
CA ALA A 56 3.71 -0.62 4.78
C ALA A 56 4.15 0.54 3.86
N ALA A 57 3.72 0.54 2.59
CA ALA A 57 3.85 1.68 1.69
C ALA A 57 2.57 2.52 1.72
N LEU A 58 2.72 3.78 2.12
CA LEU A 58 1.63 4.74 2.18
C LEU A 58 1.92 5.85 1.16
N PHE A 59 1.02 5.98 0.18
CA PHE A 59 1.16 7.01 -0.85
C PHE A 59 0.22 8.15 -0.56
N ARG A 60 0.70 9.35 -0.84
CA ARG A 60 -0.14 10.53 -0.91
C ARG A 60 -0.63 10.71 -2.34
N LEU A 61 -1.91 11.03 -2.51
CA LEU A 61 -2.41 11.50 -3.79
C LEU A 61 -1.80 12.85 -4.15
N ARG A 62 -1.60 13.08 -5.45
CA ARG A 62 -1.04 14.32 -5.99
C ARG A 62 -2.11 15.39 -6.01
N GLU A 63 -1.72 16.66 -5.98
CA GLU A 63 -2.69 17.75 -6.14
C GLU A 63 -3.45 17.67 -7.48
N GLU A 64 -2.77 17.24 -8.53
CA GLU A 64 -3.37 17.04 -9.87
C GLU A 64 -4.45 15.95 -9.85
N ASP A 65 -4.32 14.91 -9.02
CA ASP A 65 -5.26 13.78 -8.94
C ASP A 65 -6.66 14.21 -8.45
N PHE A 66 -6.77 15.39 -7.82
CA PHE A 66 -8.04 15.96 -7.39
C PHE A 66 -8.75 16.74 -8.51
N LYS A 67 -8.05 17.04 -9.61
CA LYS A 67 -8.59 17.76 -10.77
C LYS A 67 -9.11 16.76 -11.81
N GLU A 68 -9.75 17.29 -12.84
CA GLU A 68 -10.12 16.47 -13.99
C GLU A 68 -8.86 16.01 -14.73
N ILE A 69 -8.67 14.69 -14.85
CA ILE A 69 -7.54 14.11 -15.56
C ILE A 69 -8.05 13.26 -16.73
N LYS A 70 -7.50 13.51 -17.91
CA LYS A 70 -7.73 12.66 -19.09
C LYS A 70 -6.76 11.48 -19.08
N HIS A 71 -7.28 10.28 -18.88
CA HIS A 71 -6.56 9.04 -19.04
C HIS A 71 -6.85 8.42 -20.41
N TYR A 72 -6.01 7.46 -20.81
CA TYR A 72 -6.19 6.71 -22.06
C TYR A 72 -7.59 6.06 -22.17
N GLY A 73 -8.13 5.58 -21.04
CA GLY A 73 -9.44 4.93 -20.96
C GLY A 73 -10.63 5.86 -20.72
N GLY A 74 -10.42 7.17 -20.65
CA GLY A 74 -11.48 8.15 -20.39
C GLY A 74 -11.06 9.26 -19.41
N THR A 75 -11.99 10.17 -19.14
CA THR A 75 -11.78 11.29 -18.22
C THR A 75 -12.16 10.90 -16.80
N SER A 76 -11.23 11.00 -15.86
CA SER A 76 -11.54 10.95 -14.43
C SER A 76 -12.09 12.33 -14.02
N PRO A 77 -13.32 12.41 -13.47
CA PRO A 77 -13.87 13.67 -13.02
C PRO A 77 -13.08 14.24 -11.85
N ALA A 78 -13.13 15.57 -11.70
CA ALA A 78 -12.57 16.23 -10.54
C ALA A 78 -13.27 15.79 -9.25
N TRP A 79 -12.49 15.69 -8.17
CA TRP A 79 -13.04 15.39 -6.85
C TRP A 79 -13.80 16.61 -6.31
N PRO A 80 -14.84 16.40 -5.47
CA PRO A 80 -15.58 17.50 -4.85
C PRO A 80 -14.79 18.22 -3.74
N ILE A 81 -13.55 17.80 -3.48
CA ILE A 81 -12.63 18.34 -2.48
C ILE A 81 -11.26 18.54 -3.13
N GLN A 82 -10.46 19.45 -2.57
CA GLN A 82 -9.11 19.73 -3.05
C GLN A 82 -8.07 19.08 -2.13
N TYR A 83 -6.84 18.97 -2.65
CA TYR A 83 -5.71 18.48 -1.86
C TYR A 83 -5.45 19.33 -0.61
N SER A 84 -5.69 20.65 -0.68
CA SER A 84 -5.56 21.56 0.46
C SER A 84 -6.42 21.13 1.64
N ASP A 85 -7.61 20.61 1.38
CA ASP A 85 -8.58 20.24 2.40
C ASP A 85 -8.12 18.97 3.15
N LEU A 86 -7.43 18.08 2.44
CA LEU A 86 -6.86 16.85 3.00
C LEU A 86 -5.45 17.03 3.55
N LYS A 87 -4.81 18.17 3.30
CA LYS A 87 -3.38 18.35 3.59
C LYS A 87 -3.04 18.11 5.05
N GLU A 88 -3.86 18.65 5.95
CA GLU A 88 -3.67 18.55 7.40
C GLU A 88 -3.91 17.12 7.90
N TYR A 89 -4.91 16.43 7.35
CA TYR A 89 -5.20 15.04 7.71
C TYR A 89 -4.09 14.08 7.27
N TYR A 90 -3.50 14.30 6.10
CA TYR A 90 -2.31 13.56 5.69
C TYR A 90 -1.15 13.74 6.68
N LEU A 91 -0.89 14.98 7.14
CA LEU A 91 0.16 15.24 8.13
C LEU A 91 -0.14 14.57 9.48
N GLN A 92 -1.40 14.53 9.91
CA GLN A 92 -1.81 13.82 11.12
C GLN A 92 -1.61 12.31 10.97
N ALA A 93 -1.99 11.74 9.81
CA ALA A 93 -1.80 10.33 9.51
C ALA A 93 -0.31 9.94 9.47
N GLU A 94 0.54 10.75 8.82
CA GLU A 94 1.99 10.54 8.78
C GLU A 94 2.60 10.49 10.20
N LYS A 95 2.14 11.35 11.11
CA LYS A 95 2.54 11.33 12.52
C LYS A 95 2.05 10.07 13.23
N LEU A 96 0.79 9.71 13.05
CA LEU A 96 0.18 8.52 13.68
C LEU A 96 0.88 7.23 13.24
N PHE A 97 1.20 7.13 11.95
CA PHE A 97 1.83 5.98 11.33
C PHE A 97 3.37 6.04 11.41
N MET A 98 3.95 7.07 12.01
CA MET A 98 5.42 7.25 12.11
C MET A 98 6.11 7.14 10.74
N CYS A 99 5.48 7.69 9.70
CA CYS A 99 6.07 7.75 8.36
C CYS A 99 7.22 8.76 8.36
N MET A 100 8.37 8.34 7.84
CA MET A 100 9.50 9.23 7.63
C MET A 100 9.35 9.91 6.27
N GLU A 101 9.51 11.23 6.25
CA GLU A 101 9.61 11.99 5.01
C GLU A 101 10.92 11.60 4.29
N LYS A 102 10.84 11.16 3.03
CA LYS A 102 12.02 10.91 2.20
C LYS A 102 11.95 11.82 0.98
N GLU A 103 12.94 12.70 0.85
CA GLU A 103 13.12 13.55 -0.32
C GLU A 103 13.35 12.69 -1.57
N ASP A 104 12.62 13.00 -2.65
CA ASP A 104 12.46 12.24 -3.89
C ASP A 104 13.77 12.11 -4.73
N ARG A 105 14.76 11.35 -4.27
CA ARG A 105 15.95 11.01 -5.10
C ARG A 105 15.76 9.79 -6.02
N ILE A 106 14.57 9.18 -6.03
CA ILE A 106 14.40 7.81 -6.55
C ILE A 106 13.50 7.73 -7.81
N LEU A 107 12.78 8.80 -8.16
CA LEU A 107 11.88 8.78 -9.31
C LEU A 107 12.45 9.64 -10.44
N PRO A 108 12.94 9.05 -11.55
CA PRO A 108 13.60 9.79 -12.63
C PRO A 108 12.66 10.66 -13.48
N ASN A 109 11.34 10.55 -13.27
CA ASN A 109 10.34 11.26 -14.06
C ASN A 109 9.81 12.51 -13.32
N PRO A 110 9.88 13.71 -13.93
CA PRO A 110 9.34 14.95 -13.34
C PRO A 110 7.83 14.92 -13.05
N SER A 111 7.08 14.11 -13.80
CA SER A 111 5.64 13.86 -13.56
C SER A 111 5.37 13.03 -12.30
N MET A 112 6.38 12.31 -11.80
CA MET A 112 6.30 11.48 -10.59
C MET A 112 6.92 12.19 -9.37
N LYS A 113 6.98 13.53 -9.37
CA LYS A 113 7.41 14.32 -8.21
C LYS A 113 6.29 14.40 -7.19
N ASN A 114 6.05 13.33 -6.43
CA ASN A 114 5.21 13.37 -5.25
C ASN A 114 5.62 12.26 -4.28
N ARG A 115 6.43 12.66 -3.28
CA ARG A 115 6.68 12.06 -1.97
C ARG A 115 6.05 10.68 -1.75
N ILE A 116 6.83 9.65 -2.05
CA ILE A 116 6.56 8.30 -1.55
C ILE A 116 6.89 8.27 -0.05
N LEU A 117 5.87 8.20 0.80
CA LEU A 117 6.02 8.09 2.26
C LEU A 117 6.02 6.61 2.67
N ILE A 118 7.20 6.00 2.65
CA ILE A 118 7.32 4.63 3.13
C ILE A 118 7.55 4.64 4.63
N LEU A 119 6.73 3.84 5.30
CA LEU A 119 6.90 3.49 6.70
C LEU A 119 8.11 2.54 6.78
N LEU A 120 9.32 3.11 6.69
CA LEU A 120 10.58 2.35 6.76
C LEU A 120 10.87 1.83 8.18
N CYS A 121 10.07 2.23 9.18
CA CYS A 121 10.29 1.79 10.54
C CYS A 121 9.62 0.43 10.78
N ARG A 122 10.46 -0.61 10.98
CA ARG A 122 10.13 -2.02 11.33
C ARG A 122 9.75 -3.01 10.23
N MET A 123 10.26 -2.85 9.01
CA MET A 123 10.27 -3.99 8.08
C MET A 123 11.29 -5.06 8.52
N ASN A 124 10.84 -6.31 8.63
CA ASN A 124 11.72 -7.44 8.90
C ASN A 124 12.75 -7.62 7.75
N ARG A 125 13.84 -8.36 8.00
CA ARG A 125 14.95 -8.51 7.04
C ARG A 125 14.50 -9.13 5.70
N GLU A 126 13.51 -10.01 5.72
CA GLU A 126 12.96 -10.68 4.54
C GLU A 126 12.06 -9.74 3.72
N SER A 127 11.20 -8.96 4.39
CA SER A 127 10.42 -7.89 3.75
C SER A 127 11.35 -6.88 3.07
N ARG A 128 12.46 -6.49 3.70
CA ARG A 128 13.46 -5.60 3.05
C ARG A 128 14.05 -6.21 1.77
N LYS A 129 14.42 -7.49 1.76
CA LYS A 129 14.92 -8.18 0.56
C LYS A 129 13.90 -8.20 -0.58
N TRP A 130 12.62 -8.31 -0.23
CA TRP A 130 11.53 -8.33 -1.21
C TRP A 130 11.38 -6.98 -1.93
N TRP A 131 11.43 -5.89 -1.18
CA TRP A 131 11.38 -4.53 -1.73
C TRP A 131 12.63 -4.14 -2.52
N THR A 132 13.81 -4.71 -2.22
CA THR A 132 15.00 -4.53 -3.09
C THR A 132 14.90 -5.27 -4.41
N ASN A 133 14.16 -6.38 -4.47
CA ASN A 133 14.05 -7.25 -5.65
C ASN A 133 12.77 -7.04 -6.47
N CYS A 134 11.83 -6.21 -5.98
CA CYS A 134 10.65 -5.85 -6.75
C CYS A 134 11.01 -4.76 -7.78
N PRO A 135 10.78 -4.99 -9.09
CA PRO A 135 11.20 -4.06 -10.15
C PRO A 135 10.51 -2.69 -10.06
N ALA A 136 9.39 -2.58 -9.33
CA ALA A 136 8.70 -1.31 -9.06
C ALA A 136 9.33 -0.47 -7.92
N THR A 137 10.27 -1.02 -7.13
CA THR A 137 10.75 -0.41 -5.88
C THR A 137 12.28 -0.41 -5.73
N ALA A 138 13.02 -0.80 -6.78
CA ALA A 138 14.47 -1.01 -6.76
C ALA A 138 15.33 0.16 -6.27
N GLY A 139 14.80 1.40 -6.19
CA GLY A 139 15.53 2.54 -5.63
C GLY A 139 15.21 2.88 -4.17
N ILE A 140 14.23 2.23 -3.54
CA ILE A 140 13.64 2.69 -2.28
C ILE A 140 14.50 2.39 -1.04
N LEU A 141 15.33 1.34 -1.08
CA LEU A 141 15.99 0.78 0.10
C LEU A 141 17.49 1.09 0.27
N LEU A 142 18.03 2.06 -0.45
CA LEU A 142 19.49 2.27 -0.51
C LEU A 142 20.16 2.89 0.74
N ASN A 143 19.46 3.23 1.82
CA ASN A 143 20.09 3.78 3.03
C ASN A 143 19.56 3.19 4.33
N CYS A 144 19.80 1.89 4.53
CA CYS A 144 19.54 1.19 5.80
C CYS A 144 20.84 0.70 6.47
N ARG A 145 22.01 1.26 6.11
CA ARG A 145 23.32 0.82 6.63
C ARG A 145 23.92 1.70 7.72
N SER A 146 23.24 2.76 8.17
CA SER A 146 23.87 3.75 9.08
C SER A 146 22.95 4.32 10.16
N ALA A 147 22.05 3.50 10.71
CA ALA A 147 21.36 3.81 11.97
C ALA A 147 21.20 2.53 12.81
#